data_AF-A0A167WDL0-F1
#
_entry.id   AF-A0A167WDL0-F1
#
_cell.length_a   1.000
_cell.length_b   1.000
_cell.length_c   1.000
_cell.angle_alpha   90.00
_cell.angle_beta   90.00
_cell.angle_gamma   90.00
#
_symmetry.space_group_name_H-M   'P 1'
#
loop_
_entity.id
_entity.type
_entity.pdbx_description
1 polymer ?
#
loop_
_entity_poly.entity_id
_entity_poly.type
_entity_poly.pdbx_seq_one_letter_code
_entity_poly.pdbx_strand_id
1 'polypeptide(L)'
;MYECPQVFCFDHKYLLLLQFRANTIGDIRGDGEVDCWVLPRINPNGTPFRYALYRLLVQGWRRFQGLNRYNTTMGRVAAESVSLFSGTPYWRANNGLTDRPYNYSRVVDSDTGAFYWVDENGNAVQDVTGKVLWDMAAMW
;
A
#
# COMPACT_ATOMS: atom_id res chain seq x y z
N MET A 1 13.13 -13.02 2.77
CA MET A 1 11.68 -13.26 2.82
C MET A 1 11.06 -12.54 1.64
N TYR A 2 10.88 -13.22 0.50
CA TYR A 2 10.19 -12.66 -0.67
C TYR A 2 8.75 -13.17 -0.65
N GLU A 3 7.92 -12.60 0.22
CA GLU A 3 6.47 -12.83 0.27
C GLU A 3 5.78 -11.95 -0.76
N CYS A 4 6.28 -12.02 -1.99
CA CYS A 4 5.89 -11.11 -3.04
C CYS A 4 4.64 -11.64 -3.73
N PRO A 5 3.49 -10.94 -3.64
CA PRO A 5 2.26 -11.37 -4.28
C PRO A 5 2.29 -11.02 -5.77
N GLN A 6 3.33 -11.42 -6.51
CA GLN A 6 3.44 -11.14 -7.94
C GLN A 6 4.06 -12.29 -8.73
N VAL A 7 3.51 -12.53 -9.92
CA VAL A 7 3.98 -13.56 -10.86
C VAL A 7 4.11 -12.95 -12.24
N PHE A 8 5.15 -13.35 -12.99
CA PHE A 8 5.32 -13.00 -14.39
C PHE A 8 5.56 -14.26 -15.23
N CYS A 9 4.91 -14.36 -16.39
CA CYS A 9 5.09 -15.47 -17.33
C CYS A 9 5.09 -14.94 -18.77
N PHE A 10 6.04 -15.39 -19.59
CA PHE A 10 6.15 -14.97 -20.99
C PHE A 10 6.29 -16.18 -21.90
N ASP A 11 5.39 -16.30 -22.88
CA ASP A 11 5.33 -17.44 -23.81
C ASP A 11 5.80 -17.09 -25.24
N HIS A 12 6.55 -15.99 -25.39
CA HIS A 12 6.95 -15.37 -26.68
C HIS A 12 5.84 -14.64 -27.45
N LYS A 13 4.57 -14.77 -27.06
CA LYS A 13 3.43 -14.09 -27.69
C LYS A 13 2.72 -13.13 -26.72
N TYR A 14 2.61 -13.49 -25.46
CA TYR A 14 1.99 -12.75 -24.38
C TYR A 14 2.87 -12.75 -23.15
N LEU A 15 2.93 -11.61 -22.48
CA LEU A 15 3.43 -11.47 -21.13
C LEU A 15 2.23 -11.35 -20.18
N LEU A 16 2.15 -12.28 -19.25
CA LEU A 16 1.22 -12.28 -18.14
C LEU A 16 1.90 -11.69 -16.91
N LEU A 17 1.26 -10.71 -16.27
CA LEU A 17 1.67 -10.18 -14.97
C LEU A 17 0.48 -10.32 -14.03
N LEU A 18 0.71 -10.93 -12.87
CA LEU A 18 -0.30 -11.10 -11.83
C LEU A 18 0.15 -10.39 -10.56
N GLN A 19 -0.80 -9.77 -9.86
CA GLN A 19 -0.60 -9.23 -8.53
C GLN A 19 -1.74 -9.61 -7.60
N PHE A 20 -1.45 -10.33 -6.52
CA PHE A 20 -2.46 -10.75 -5.56
C PHE A 20 -2.78 -9.63 -4.58
N ARG A 21 -4.08 -9.38 -4.36
CA ARG A 21 -4.59 -8.41 -3.38
C ARG A 21 -4.74 -9.06 -2.01
N ALA A 22 -3.61 -9.46 -1.44
CA ALA A 22 -3.56 -10.10 -0.13
C ALA A 22 -3.40 -9.06 0.99
N ASN A 23 -4.19 -9.15 2.05
CA ASN A 23 -3.98 -8.34 3.26
C ASN A 23 -3.01 -9.05 4.21
N THR A 24 -3.13 -10.37 4.31
CA THR A 24 -2.26 -11.23 5.11
C THR A 24 -1.53 -12.26 4.25
N ILE A 25 -0.52 -12.94 4.80
CA ILE A 25 0.16 -14.04 4.11
C ILE A 25 -0.83 -15.19 3.82
N GLY A 26 -1.78 -15.42 4.72
CA GLY A 26 -2.81 -16.45 4.56
C GLY A 26 -3.67 -16.21 3.32
N ASP A 27 -3.98 -14.94 3.04
CA ASP A 27 -4.84 -14.56 1.91
C ASP A 27 -4.20 -14.88 0.55
N ILE A 28 -2.87 -14.97 0.47
CA ILE A 28 -2.14 -15.35 -0.76
C ILE A 28 -2.54 -16.76 -1.22
N ARG A 29 -2.87 -17.65 -0.28
CA ARG A 29 -3.25 -19.04 -0.57
C ARG A 29 -4.75 -19.21 -0.80
N GLY A 30 -5.54 -18.17 -0.55
CA GLY A 30 -6.99 -18.19 -0.74
C GLY A 30 -7.41 -17.73 -2.13
N ASP A 31 -8.71 -17.70 -2.36
CA ASP A 31 -9.32 -17.25 -3.62
C ASP A 31 -9.44 -15.72 -3.71
N GLY A 32 -8.41 -15.01 -3.22
CA GLY A 32 -8.38 -13.55 -3.19
C GLY A 32 -8.36 -12.93 -4.59
N GLU A 33 -8.66 -11.63 -4.66
CA GLU A 33 -8.60 -10.89 -5.92
C GLU A 33 -7.17 -10.84 -6.48
N VAL A 34 -7.05 -10.97 -7.80
CA VAL A 34 -5.78 -10.89 -8.52
C VAL A 34 -5.90 -9.86 -9.64
N ASP A 35 -5.09 -8.82 -9.57
CA ASP A 35 -4.89 -7.92 -10.70
C ASP A 35 -4.10 -8.64 -11.79
N CYS A 36 -4.62 -8.65 -13.01
CA CYS A 36 -4.07 -9.39 -14.14
C CYS A 36 -3.85 -8.47 -15.34
N TRP A 37 -2.62 -8.44 -15.84
CA TRP A 37 -2.29 -7.77 -17.10
C TRP A 37 -1.81 -8.80 -18.11
N VAL A 38 -2.48 -8.84 -19.26
CA VAL A 38 -2.09 -9.64 -20.43
C VAL A 38 -1.59 -8.70 -21.51
N LEU A 39 -0.30 -8.76 -21.80
CA LEU A 39 0.38 -7.84 -22.71
C LEU A 39 0.86 -8.61 -23.94
N PRO A 40 0.25 -8.42 -25.12
CA PRO A 40 0.72 -9.07 -26.34
C PRO A 40 2.08 -8.51 -26.76
N ARG A 41 2.88 -9.33 -27.43
CA ARG A 41 4.17 -8.92 -28.01
C ARG A 41 4.00 -7.86 -29.10
N ILE A 42 2.96 -8.00 -29.92
CA ILE A 42 2.54 -7.03 -30.92
C ILE A 42 1.35 -6.27 -30.32
N ASN A 43 1.60 -5.03 -29.87
CA ASN A 43 0.65 -4.27 -29.06
C ASN A 43 0.39 -2.85 -29.60
N PRO A 44 -0.10 -2.71 -30.85
CA PRO A 44 -0.42 -1.39 -31.39
C PRO A 44 -1.52 -0.74 -30.56
N ASN A 45 -1.28 0.49 -30.07
CA ASN A 45 -2.20 1.27 -29.23
C ASN A 45 -2.65 0.61 -27.91
N GLY A 46 -2.04 -0.50 -27.50
CA GLY A 46 -2.41 -1.18 -26.26
C GLY A 46 -1.63 -0.67 -25.04
N THR A 47 -1.94 -1.26 -23.87
CA THR A 47 -1.31 -0.89 -22.61
C THR A 47 0.19 -1.13 -22.65
N PRO A 48 1.04 -0.11 -22.40
CA PRO A 48 2.48 -0.31 -22.42
C PRO A 48 2.91 -1.18 -21.23
N PHE A 49 3.94 -2.00 -21.43
CA PHE A 49 4.57 -2.77 -20.35
C PHE A 49 4.98 -1.88 -19.16
N ARG A 50 5.40 -0.64 -19.45
CA ARG A 50 5.70 0.38 -18.44
C ARG A 50 4.55 0.65 -17.48
N TYR A 51 3.29 0.62 -17.93
CA TYR A 51 2.14 0.85 -17.07
C TYR A 51 1.93 -0.28 -16.06
N ALA A 52 2.00 -1.54 -16.50
CA ALA A 52 1.85 -2.68 -15.61
C ALA A 52 3.01 -2.76 -14.60
N LEU A 53 4.25 -2.57 -15.06
CA LEU A 53 5.40 -2.48 -14.17
C LEU A 53 5.29 -1.33 -13.16
N TYR A 54 4.82 -0.16 -13.61
CA TYR A 54 4.60 0.98 -12.72
C TYR A 54 3.64 0.62 -11.59
N ARG A 55 2.53 -0.07 -11.88
CA ARG A 55 1.58 -0.52 -10.84
C ARG A 55 2.24 -1.48 -9.85
N LEU A 56 3.01 -2.46 -10.33
CA LEU A 56 3.73 -3.39 -9.45
C LEU A 56 4.73 -2.66 -8.55
N LEU A 57 5.51 -1.73 -9.13
CA LEU A 57 6.47 -0.92 -8.38
C LEU A 57 5.80 -0.05 -7.33
N VAL A 58 4.72 0.65 -7.69
CA VAL A 58 3.98 1.51 -6.74
C VAL A 58 3.45 0.71 -5.56
N GLN A 59 2.83 -0.45 -5.80
CA GLN A 59 2.33 -1.26 -4.69
C GLN A 59 3.45 -1.90 -3.87
N GLY A 60 4.55 -2.32 -4.51
CA GLY A 60 5.74 -2.78 -3.81
C GLY A 60 6.33 -1.70 -2.90
N TRP A 61 6.38 -0.46 -3.38
CA TRP A 61 6.84 0.68 -2.63
C TRP A 61 5.92 1.03 -1.46
N ARG A 62 4.60 1.07 -1.68
CA ARG A 62 3.64 1.33 -0.62
C ARG A 62 3.69 0.26 0.47
N ARG A 63 3.82 -1.02 0.09
CA ARG A 63 4.08 -2.12 1.05
C ARG A 63 5.33 -1.85 1.87
N PHE A 64 6.44 -1.47 1.23
CA PHE A 64 7.68 -1.12 1.94
C PHE A 64 7.45 0.02 2.94
N GLN A 65 6.79 1.10 2.54
CA GLN A 65 6.46 2.22 3.43
C GLN A 65 5.52 1.81 4.58
N GLY A 66 4.61 0.87 4.34
CA GLY A 66 3.72 0.31 5.35
C GLY A 66 4.42 -0.57 6.39
N LEU A 67 5.43 -1.34 5.95
CA LEU A 67 6.24 -2.22 6.80
C LEU A 67 7.31 -1.46 7.60
N ASN A 68 7.77 -0.31 7.11
CA ASN A 68 8.79 0.53 7.76
C ASN A 68 8.18 1.77 8.46
N ARG A 69 6.90 1.71 8.82
CA ARG A 69 6.24 2.78 9.58
C ARG A 69 6.75 2.85 11.02
N TYR A 70 6.67 4.02 11.65
CA TYR A 70 6.93 4.20 13.09
C TYR A 70 5.88 3.53 13.98
N ASN A 71 4.73 3.16 13.40
CA ASN A 71 3.58 2.62 14.11
C ASN A 71 3.05 3.57 15.19
N THR A 72 2.92 4.83 14.80
CA THR A 72 2.51 5.95 15.66
C THR A 72 1.16 5.66 16.32
N THR A 73 1.05 5.96 17.62
CA THR A 73 -0.18 5.72 18.39
C THR A 73 -1.17 6.87 18.22
N MET A 74 -2.44 6.54 17.99
CA MET A 74 -3.55 7.50 17.97
C MET A 74 -4.50 7.14 19.08
N GLY A 75 -4.80 8.10 19.96
CA GLY A 75 -5.64 7.81 21.14
C GLY A 75 -5.07 6.68 22.01
N ARG A 76 -3.73 6.54 22.07
CA ARG A 76 -2.99 5.45 22.75
C ARG A 76 -3.11 4.05 22.11
N VAL A 77 -3.68 3.96 20.91
CA VAL A 77 -3.81 2.70 20.16
C VAL A 77 -2.90 2.75 18.92
N ALA A 78 -2.06 1.74 18.76
CA ALA A 78 -1.25 1.55 17.55
C ALA A 78 -2.01 0.75 16.49
N ALA A 79 -1.59 0.84 15.23
CA ALA A 79 -2.12 -0.06 14.20
C ALA A 79 -1.76 -1.51 14.54
N GLU A 80 -2.74 -2.39 14.40
CA GLU A 80 -2.62 -3.82 14.68
C GLU A 80 -1.90 -4.56 13.54
N SER A 81 -2.16 -4.16 12.29
CA SER A 81 -1.66 -4.87 11.13
C SER A 81 -1.35 -3.92 9.96
N VAL A 82 -0.87 -4.50 8.87
CA VAL A 82 -0.66 -3.80 7.60
C VAL A 82 -1.12 -4.70 6.46
N SER A 83 -1.77 -4.14 5.44
CA SER A 83 -2.05 -4.89 4.22
C SER A 83 -0.75 -5.18 3.47
N LEU A 84 -0.51 -6.44 3.11
CA LEU A 84 0.62 -6.82 2.23
C LEU A 84 0.48 -6.25 0.81
N PHE A 85 -0.73 -6.03 0.32
CA PHE A 85 -0.95 -5.49 -1.01
C PHE A 85 -0.58 -4.00 -1.08
N SER A 86 -1.17 -3.18 -0.20
CA SER A 86 -1.07 -1.72 -0.28
C SER A 86 -0.16 -1.08 0.76
N GLY A 87 0.31 -1.82 1.77
CA GLY A 87 1.01 -1.23 2.91
C GLY A 87 0.14 -0.33 3.80
N THR A 88 -1.19 -0.39 3.65
CA THR A 88 -2.12 0.39 4.46
C THR A 88 -2.17 -0.19 5.88
N PRO A 89 -1.92 0.60 6.93
CA PRO A 89 -2.08 0.15 8.31
C PRO A 89 -3.57 0.03 8.69
N TYR A 90 -3.89 -0.93 9.56
CA TYR A 90 -5.25 -1.14 10.08
C TYR A 90 -5.27 -1.10 11.61
N TRP A 91 -6.29 -0.43 12.16
CA TRP A 91 -6.57 -0.33 13.59
C TRP A 91 -7.80 -1.16 13.94
N ARG A 92 -7.80 -1.74 15.14
CA ARG A 92 -9.01 -2.33 15.72
C ARG A 92 -9.86 -1.24 16.34
N ALA A 93 -11.05 -1.03 15.80
CA ALA A 93 -12.02 -0.08 16.33
C ALA A 93 -13.40 -0.73 16.43
N ASN A 94 -14.05 -0.59 17.59
CA ASN A 94 -15.39 -1.07 17.94
C ASN A 94 -15.70 -2.53 17.51
N ASN A 95 -15.98 -2.76 16.21
CA ASN A 95 -16.45 -4.02 15.63
C ASN A 95 -15.61 -4.53 14.42
N GLY A 96 -14.43 -3.97 14.16
CA GLY A 96 -13.62 -4.44 13.02
C GLY A 96 -12.28 -3.76 12.85
N LEU A 97 -11.63 -4.07 11.72
CA LEU A 97 -10.43 -3.39 11.25
C LEU A 97 -10.83 -2.17 10.42
N THR A 98 -10.18 -1.03 10.67
CA THR A 98 -10.35 0.20 9.90
C THR A 98 -8.98 0.76 9.49
N ASP A 99 -8.89 1.31 8.28
CA ASP A 99 -7.74 2.06 7.79
C ASP A 99 -7.84 3.57 8.09
N ARG A 100 -8.96 4.00 8.69
CA ARG A 100 -9.24 5.40 9.07
C ARG A 100 -9.55 5.52 10.56
N PRO A 101 -8.55 5.35 11.44
CA PRO A 101 -8.74 5.53 12.88
C PRO A 101 -9.16 6.97 13.18
N TYR A 102 -10.20 7.17 13.99
CA TYR A 102 -10.72 8.50 14.35
C TYR A 102 -11.05 9.39 13.13
N ASN A 103 -11.42 8.77 12.01
CA ASN A 103 -11.64 9.41 10.71
C ASN A 103 -10.42 10.15 10.14
N TYR A 104 -9.22 9.85 10.66
CA TYR A 104 -7.98 10.33 10.09
C TYR A 104 -7.62 9.50 8.86
N SER A 105 -6.94 10.14 7.92
CA SER A 105 -6.44 9.47 6.71
C SER A 105 -4.95 9.70 6.53
N ARG A 106 -4.30 8.73 5.90
CA ARG A 106 -2.86 8.73 5.66
C ARG A 106 -2.56 9.37 4.31
N VAL A 107 -1.68 10.36 4.28
CA VAL A 107 -1.31 11.10 3.06
C VAL A 107 0.21 11.10 2.89
N VAL A 108 0.65 10.99 1.64
CA VAL A 108 2.06 11.07 1.28
C VAL A 108 2.46 12.53 1.10
N ASP A 109 3.55 12.93 1.71
CA ASP A 109 4.22 14.19 1.41
C ASP A 109 5.00 14.04 0.09
N SER A 110 4.69 14.87 -0.90
CA SER A 110 5.30 14.77 -2.24
C SER A 110 6.78 15.12 -2.23
N ASP A 111 7.21 15.95 -1.29
CA ASP A 111 8.56 16.50 -1.29
C ASP A 111 9.57 15.53 -0.67
N THR A 112 9.15 14.78 0.36
CA THR A 112 10.02 13.83 1.08
C THR A 112 9.66 12.35 0.88
N GLY A 113 8.45 12.06 0.40
CA GLY A 113 7.94 10.69 0.32
C GLY A 113 7.54 10.06 1.64
N ALA A 114 7.57 10.83 2.73
CA ALA A 114 7.10 10.41 4.03
C ALA A 114 5.56 10.34 4.09
N PHE A 115 5.03 9.56 5.02
CA PHE A 115 3.60 9.53 5.31
C PHE A 115 3.30 10.30 6.59
N TYR A 116 2.23 11.09 6.57
CA TYR A 116 1.66 11.74 7.75
C TYR A 116 0.14 11.58 7.76
N TRP A 117 -0.47 11.98 8.87
CA TRP A 117 -1.91 11.86 9.08
C TRP A 117 -2.61 13.20 8.93
N VAL A 118 -3.79 13.18 8.33
CA VAL A 118 -4.70 14.32 8.22
C VAL A 118 -6.07 14.00 8.80
N ASP A 119 -6.75 15.04 9.31
CA ASP A 119 -8.13 14.96 9.77
C ASP A 119 -9.14 14.93 8.60
N GLU A 120 -10.43 14.86 8.91
CA GLU A 120 -11.52 14.89 7.91
C GLU A 120 -11.52 16.17 7.05
N ASN A 121 -10.95 17.26 7.56
CA ASN A 121 -10.88 18.55 6.87
C ASN A 121 -9.59 18.68 6.04
N GLY A 122 -8.70 17.67 6.08
CA GLY A 122 -7.41 17.69 5.38
C GLY A 122 -6.29 18.42 6.13
N ASN A 123 -6.51 18.81 7.39
CA ASN A 123 -5.47 19.42 8.21
C ASN A 123 -4.53 18.35 8.78
N ALA A 124 -3.23 18.63 8.81
CA ALA A 124 -2.26 17.72 9.42
C ALA A 124 -2.58 17.49 10.90
N VAL A 125 -2.72 16.23 11.29
CA VAL A 125 -2.88 15.83 12.69
C VAL A 125 -1.57 16.17 13.42
N GLN A 126 -1.69 16.79 14.59
CA GLN A 126 -0.55 17.18 15.41
C GLN A 126 -0.52 16.38 16.72
N ASP A 127 0.68 16.14 17.24
CA ASP A 127 0.88 15.57 18.56
C ASP A 127 0.66 16.62 19.67
N VAL A 128 0.79 16.20 20.93
CA VAL A 128 0.64 17.08 22.10
C VAL A 128 1.66 18.23 22.16
N THR A 129 2.71 18.18 21.35
CA THR A 129 3.75 19.22 21.25
C THR A 129 3.53 20.15 20.06
N GLY A 130 2.46 19.94 19.28
CA GLY A 130 2.15 20.72 18.08
C GLY A 130 2.92 20.28 16.82
N LYS A 131 3.62 19.14 16.86
CA LYS A 131 4.34 18.61 15.70
C LYS A 131 3.45 17.72 14.86
N VAL A 132 3.63 17.75 13.54
CA VAL A 132 2.91 16.87 12.60
C VAL A 132 3.13 15.40 12.98
N LEU A 133 2.04 14.65 12.99
CA LEU A 133 2.02 13.24 13.28
C LEU A 133 2.49 12.44 12.06
N TRP A 134 3.80 12.21 11.98
CA TRP A 134 4.42 11.37 10.96
C TRP A 134 4.19 9.88 11.25
N ASP A 135 3.97 9.12 10.19
CA ASP A 135 3.85 7.66 10.21
C ASP A 135 5.12 6.97 9.68
N MET A 136 5.95 7.70 8.94
CA MET A 136 7.16 7.16 8.32
C MET A 136 8.20 8.27 8.10
N ALA A 137 9.47 7.90 8.03
CA ALA A 137 10.58 8.80 7.69
C ALA A 137 10.52 9.26 6.22
N ALA A 138 11.24 10.36 5.95
CA ALA A 138 11.56 10.79 4.58
C ALA A 138 12.35 9.70 3.84
N MET A 139 12.12 9.61 2.54
CA MET A 139 12.72 8.61 1.64
C MET A 139 13.62 9.21 0.57
N TRP A 140 13.43 10.49 0.22
CA TRP A 140 14.28 11.25 -0.70
C TRP A 140 14.41 12.71 -0.27
#